data_AF-A0A8S9TNI6-F1
#
_entry.id   AF-A0A8S9TNI6-F1
#
_cell.length_a   1.000
_cell.length_b   1.000
_cell.length_c   1.000
_cell.angle_alpha   90.00
_cell.angle_beta   90.00
_cell.angle_gamma   90.00
#
_symmetry.space_group_name_H-M   'P 1'
#
loop_
_entity.id
_entity.type
_entity.pdbx_description
1 polymer ?
#
loop_
_entity_poly.entity_id
_entity_poly.type
_entity_poly.pdbx_seq_one_letter_code
_entity_poly.pdbx_strand_id
1 'polypeptide(L)'
;MRRWYEVSKKLIKARKLVKFVKKIVIDDDYKEVERQRILHMIPFMNVNSVFSANGHNLPFLNLAGYGGDQWLSDLCVFLASLRVVKEAEPQTWQNPKYVTVVDPLYLQLSDVERRNQYIDTKDHIFTEMRSNRIVCYPTYVDIEFPQRLQVAKFMTSPMETQVRTFNEWRQCDGHSCGVLTVQWYLSLVRSTLSDASIPIAHDDKLDPKQLAFERYKHFS
;
A
#
# COMPACT_ATOMS: atom_id res chain seq x y z
N MET A 1 -18.96 -30.23 -4.96
CA MET A 1 -18.82 -29.12 -5.94
C MET A 1 -18.17 -27.85 -5.36
N ARG A 2 -18.62 -27.29 -4.21
CA ARG A 2 -18.05 -26.04 -3.64
C ARG A 2 -16.51 -26.04 -3.45
N ARG A 3 -15.93 -27.15 -2.98
CA ARG A 3 -14.47 -27.25 -2.75
C ARG A 3 -13.64 -27.19 -4.03
N TRP A 4 -14.14 -27.78 -5.11
CA TRP A 4 -13.50 -27.73 -6.44
C TRP A 4 -13.56 -26.33 -7.06
N TYR A 5 -14.69 -25.65 -6.88
CA TYR A 5 -14.86 -24.26 -7.32
C TYR A 5 -13.84 -23.32 -6.65
N GLU A 6 -13.67 -23.44 -5.33
CA GLU A 6 -12.70 -22.63 -4.58
C GLU A 6 -11.25 -22.88 -5.01
N VAL A 7 -10.87 -24.14 -5.19
CA VAL A 7 -9.52 -24.50 -5.69
C VAL A 7 -9.30 -23.96 -7.10
N SER A 8 -10.30 -24.09 -7.98
CA SER A 8 -10.23 -23.56 -9.35
C SER A 8 -10.02 -22.04 -9.37
N LYS A 9 -10.77 -21.29 -8.55
CA LYS A 9 -10.64 -19.83 -8.42
C LYS A 9 -9.22 -19.41 -7.99
N LYS A 10 -8.64 -20.12 -7.03
CA LYS A 10 -7.26 -19.91 -6.57
C LYS A 10 -6.23 -20.15 -7.67
N LEU A 11 -6.36 -21.25 -8.42
CA LEU A 11 -5.46 -21.58 -9.54
C LEU A 11 -5.55 -20.55 -10.68
N ILE A 12 -6.76 -20.05 -10.99
CA ILE A 12 -6.95 -18.99 -11.98
C ILE A 12 -6.20 -17.72 -11.55
N LYS A 13 -6.32 -17.32 -10.28
CA LYS A 13 -5.60 -16.16 -9.74
C LYS A 13 -4.08 -16.34 -9.78
N ALA A 14 -3.57 -17.51 -9.41
CA ALA A 14 -2.14 -17.83 -9.53
C ALA A 14 -1.64 -17.71 -10.98
N ARG A 15 -2.39 -18.25 -11.95
CA ARG A 15 -2.06 -18.14 -13.38
C ARG A 15 -2.07 -16.69 -13.87
N LYS A 16 -3.01 -15.87 -13.41
CA LYS A 16 -3.06 -14.44 -13.72
C LYS A 16 -1.83 -13.72 -13.16
N LEU A 17 -1.44 -14.00 -11.92
CA LEU A 17 -0.23 -13.46 -11.31
C LEU A 17 1.03 -13.82 -12.10
N VAL A 18 1.20 -15.10 -12.48
CA VAL A 18 2.35 -15.53 -13.33
C VAL A 18 2.35 -14.79 -14.67
N LYS A 19 1.19 -14.71 -15.35
CA LYS A 19 1.07 -13.98 -16.62
C LYS A 19 1.39 -12.50 -16.47
N PHE A 20 1.00 -11.89 -15.35
CA PHE A 20 1.30 -10.50 -15.04
C PHE A 20 2.81 -10.28 -14.85
N VAL A 21 3.45 -11.06 -13.97
CA VAL A 21 4.90 -10.96 -13.71
C VAL A 21 5.72 -11.12 -15.01
N LYS A 22 5.34 -12.05 -15.89
CA LYS A 22 6.01 -12.24 -17.20
C LYS A 22 5.93 -11.03 -18.13
N LYS A 23 4.91 -10.19 -17.98
CA LYS A 23 4.67 -9.02 -18.85
C LYS A 23 5.39 -7.76 -18.35
N ILE A 24 5.89 -7.77 -17.13
CA ILE A 24 6.61 -6.62 -16.57
C ILE A 24 7.93 -6.45 -17.32
N VAL A 25 8.12 -5.27 -17.89
CA VAL A 25 9.37 -4.86 -18.52
C VAL A 25 10.33 -4.46 -17.41
N ILE A 26 11.52 -5.08 -17.40
CA ILE A 26 12.59 -4.83 -16.43
C ILE A 26 13.85 -4.56 -17.22
N ASP A 27 14.41 -3.36 -17.07
CA ASP A 27 15.61 -2.90 -17.78
C ASP A 27 16.89 -3.04 -16.92
N ASP A 28 16.82 -3.83 -15.85
CA ASP A 28 17.85 -3.99 -14.81
C ASP A 28 18.09 -5.49 -14.55
N ASP A 29 19.30 -5.97 -14.87
CA ASP A 29 19.67 -7.38 -14.79
C ASP A 29 19.47 -7.98 -13.38
N TYR A 30 19.68 -7.18 -12.32
CA TYR A 30 19.48 -7.66 -10.95
C TYR A 30 18.00 -7.93 -10.67
N LYS A 31 17.13 -7.01 -11.09
CA LYS A 31 15.66 -7.15 -10.95
C LYS A 31 15.12 -8.25 -11.86
N GLU A 32 15.78 -8.55 -12.97
CA GLU A 32 15.43 -9.67 -13.83
C GLU A 32 15.69 -11.02 -13.14
N VAL A 33 16.80 -11.16 -12.43
CA VAL A 33 17.08 -12.36 -11.61
C VAL A 33 16.00 -12.55 -10.54
N GLU A 34 15.60 -11.48 -9.87
CA GLU A 34 14.50 -11.51 -8.90
C GLU A 34 13.17 -11.92 -9.55
N ARG A 35 12.85 -11.37 -10.72
CA ARG A 35 11.65 -11.75 -11.51
C ARG A 35 11.65 -13.25 -11.82
N GLN A 36 12.78 -13.80 -12.26
CA GLN A 36 12.90 -15.22 -12.56
C GLN A 36 12.72 -16.10 -11.31
N ARG A 37 13.28 -15.69 -10.16
CA ARG A 37 13.06 -16.38 -8.88
C ARG A 37 11.59 -16.40 -8.48
N ILE A 38 10.91 -15.26 -8.59
CA ILE A 38 9.47 -15.14 -8.35
C ILE A 38 8.68 -16.07 -9.27
N LEU A 39 8.97 -16.04 -10.58
CA LEU A 39 8.29 -16.88 -11.57
C LEU A 39 8.49 -18.37 -11.32
N HIS A 40 9.66 -18.75 -10.81
CA HIS A 40 9.95 -20.13 -10.41
C HIS A 40 9.19 -20.51 -9.12
N MET A 41 9.04 -19.59 -8.17
CA MET A 41 8.42 -19.85 -6.87
C MET A 41 6.89 -20.00 -6.93
N ILE A 42 6.19 -19.11 -7.66
CA ILE A 42 4.71 -19.04 -7.65
C ILE A 42 4.04 -20.41 -7.96
N PRO A 43 4.48 -21.21 -8.95
CA PRO A 43 3.88 -22.52 -9.24
C PRO A 43 3.94 -23.53 -8.07
N PHE A 44 4.94 -23.40 -7.20
CA PHE A 44 5.13 -24.29 -6.05
C PHE A 44 4.55 -23.73 -4.75
N MET A 45 4.04 -22.50 -4.76
CA MET A 45 3.35 -21.94 -3.61
C MET A 45 2.06 -22.72 -3.35
N ASN A 46 1.88 -23.18 -2.11
CA ASN A 46 0.62 -23.77 -1.70
C ASN A 46 -0.46 -22.67 -1.65
N VAL A 47 -1.48 -22.80 -2.48
CA VAL A 47 -2.58 -21.82 -2.62
C VAL A 47 -3.48 -21.72 -1.38
N ASN A 48 -3.30 -22.62 -0.41
CA ASN A 48 -3.92 -22.57 0.91
C ASN A 48 -2.97 -22.03 1.99
N SER A 49 -1.73 -21.72 1.63
CA SER A 49 -0.78 -21.14 2.56
C SER A 49 -1.15 -19.71 2.97
N VAL A 50 -0.63 -19.39 4.14
CA VAL A 50 -0.63 -18.07 4.75
C VAL A 50 0.83 -17.68 4.92
N PHE A 51 1.16 -16.46 4.52
CA PHE A 51 2.50 -15.90 4.61
C PHE A 51 2.55 -14.92 5.77
N SER A 52 3.53 -15.02 6.65
CA SER A 52 3.72 -14.07 7.75
C SER A 52 4.54 -12.87 7.27
N ALA A 53 3.97 -11.67 7.36
CA ALA A 53 4.64 -10.42 7.03
C ALA A 53 4.30 -9.34 8.06
N ASN A 54 5.32 -8.78 8.73
CA ASN A 54 5.19 -7.76 9.78
C ASN A 54 4.14 -8.11 10.87
N GLY A 55 4.08 -9.37 11.29
CA GLY A 55 3.10 -9.83 12.29
C GLY A 55 1.70 -10.14 11.73
N HIS A 56 1.47 -9.93 10.43
CA HIS A 56 0.22 -10.25 9.77
C HIS A 56 0.29 -11.56 8.99
N ASN A 57 -0.83 -12.25 8.98
CA ASN A 57 -1.06 -13.46 8.20
C ASN A 57 -1.71 -13.09 6.87
N LEU A 58 -0.96 -13.20 5.77
CA LEU A 58 -1.38 -12.88 4.42
C LEU A 58 -1.73 -14.16 3.64
N PRO A 59 -3.01 -14.45 3.36
CA PRO A 59 -3.38 -15.58 2.52
C PRO A 59 -2.86 -15.41 1.09
N PHE A 60 -2.49 -16.50 0.42
CA PHE A 60 -2.07 -16.47 -1.00
C PHE A 60 -3.06 -15.72 -1.90
N LEU A 61 -4.37 -15.82 -1.62
CA LEU A 61 -5.41 -15.13 -2.39
C LEU A 61 -5.28 -13.60 -2.38
N ASN A 62 -4.80 -13.03 -1.27
CA ASN A 62 -4.57 -11.60 -1.15
C ASN A 62 -3.30 -11.21 -1.91
N LEU A 63 -2.23 -12.02 -1.78
CA LEU A 63 -0.99 -11.87 -2.54
C LEU A 63 -1.24 -11.94 -4.06
N ALA A 64 -2.10 -12.85 -4.52
CA ALA A 64 -2.49 -12.93 -5.92
C ALA A 64 -3.29 -11.71 -6.42
N GLY A 65 -3.76 -10.84 -5.52
CA GLY A 65 -4.37 -9.54 -5.83
C GLY A 65 -3.41 -8.56 -6.50
N TYR A 66 -2.09 -8.77 -6.39
CA TYR A 66 -1.10 -8.03 -7.17
C TYR A 66 -1.09 -8.37 -8.67
N GLY A 67 -1.85 -9.37 -9.11
CA GLY A 67 -1.92 -9.75 -10.52
C GLY A 67 -2.74 -8.77 -11.37
N GLY A 68 -2.10 -7.74 -11.93
CA GLY A 68 -2.65 -6.83 -12.94
C GLY A 68 -4.00 -6.22 -12.54
N ASP A 69 -5.08 -6.74 -13.12
CA ASP A 69 -6.44 -6.19 -13.04
C ASP A 69 -7.21 -6.66 -11.79
N GLN A 70 -6.54 -6.76 -10.65
CA GLN A 70 -7.14 -7.24 -9.40
C GLN A 70 -7.05 -6.16 -8.31
N TRP A 71 -8.07 -6.10 -7.45
CA TRP A 71 -8.08 -5.20 -6.31
C TRP A 71 -7.07 -5.70 -5.27
N LEU A 72 -6.28 -4.76 -4.74
CA LEU A 72 -5.49 -5.04 -3.55
C LEU A 72 -6.42 -5.12 -2.34
N SER A 73 -6.18 -6.07 -1.45
CA SER A 73 -6.85 -6.08 -0.14
C SER A 73 -6.29 -4.98 0.76
N ASP A 74 -7.06 -4.53 1.73
CA ASP A 74 -6.62 -3.54 2.73
C ASP A 74 -5.28 -3.93 3.37
N LEU A 75 -5.11 -5.22 3.68
CA LEU A 75 -3.87 -5.75 4.24
C LEU A 75 -2.68 -5.61 3.26
N CYS A 76 -2.90 -5.81 1.95
CA CYS A 76 -1.85 -5.60 0.95
C CYS A 76 -1.46 -4.13 0.86
N VAL A 77 -2.45 -3.23 0.85
CA VAL A 77 -2.21 -1.77 0.83
C VAL A 77 -1.44 -1.35 2.08
N PHE A 78 -1.84 -1.84 3.25
CA PHE A 78 -1.15 -1.58 4.52
C PHE A 78 0.31 -2.06 4.51
N LEU A 79 0.56 -3.32 4.15
CA LEU A 79 1.90 -3.90 4.14
C LEU A 79 2.82 -3.20 3.13
N ALA A 80 2.30 -2.89 1.94
CA ALA A 80 3.04 -2.15 0.93
C ALA A 80 3.34 -0.71 1.38
N SER A 81 2.36 -0.04 1.99
CA SER A 81 2.51 1.29 2.60
C SER A 81 3.62 1.29 3.68
N LEU A 82 3.59 0.30 4.58
CA LEU A 82 4.59 0.17 5.63
C LEU A 82 6.00 -0.07 5.06
N ARG A 83 6.11 -0.87 4.00
CA ARG A 83 7.37 -1.10 3.30
C ARG A 83 7.92 0.19 2.68
N VAL A 84 7.13 0.89 1.87
CA VAL A 84 7.61 2.10 1.17
C VAL A 84 7.99 3.23 2.13
N VAL A 85 7.28 3.34 3.25
CA VAL A 85 7.62 4.28 4.32
C VAL A 85 8.99 3.94 4.91
N LYS A 86 9.22 2.69 5.32
CA LYS A 86 10.50 2.24 5.88
C LYS A 86 11.67 2.37 4.88
N GLU A 87 11.44 2.08 3.60
CA GLU A 87 12.45 2.25 2.55
C GLU A 87 12.81 3.73 2.32
N ALA A 88 11.87 4.65 2.57
CA ALA A 88 12.07 6.08 2.37
C ALA A 88 12.64 6.80 3.59
N GLU A 89 12.48 6.25 4.81
CA GLU A 89 13.00 6.85 6.06
C GLU A 89 14.48 7.29 5.98
N PRO A 90 15.44 6.45 5.50
CA PRO A 90 16.84 6.86 5.40
C PRO A 90 17.07 8.06 4.48
N GLN A 91 16.17 8.31 3.53
CA GLN A 91 16.26 9.40 2.54
C GLN A 91 15.83 10.75 3.14
N THR A 92 15.23 10.74 4.34
CA THR A 92 14.72 11.94 5.03
C THR A 92 15.66 12.47 6.10
N TRP A 93 16.93 12.04 6.14
CA TRP A 93 17.89 12.37 7.22
C TRP A 93 18.01 13.88 7.53
N GLN A 94 17.94 14.74 6.52
CA GLN A 94 18.05 16.20 6.69
C GLN A 94 16.81 16.83 7.34
N ASN A 95 15.66 16.18 7.24
CA ASN A 95 14.41 16.58 7.88
C ASN A 95 13.60 15.33 8.26
N PRO A 96 13.93 14.69 9.39
CA PRO A 96 13.35 13.41 9.77
C PRO A 96 11.82 13.51 9.88
N LYS A 97 11.12 12.67 9.12
CA LYS A 97 9.68 12.51 9.21
C LYS A 97 9.35 11.21 9.91
N TYR A 98 8.50 11.27 10.92
CA TYR A 98 8.00 10.08 11.60
C TYR A 98 6.67 9.69 10.96
N VAL A 99 6.69 8.70 10.07
CA VAL A 99 5.49 8.29 9.34
C VAL A 99 4.91 7.03 9.98
N THR A 100 3.64 7.07 10.34
CA THR A 100 2.93 5.94 10.92
C THR A 100 1.81 5.54 9.98
N VAL A 101 1.86 4.30 9.50
CA VAL A 101 0.77 3.70 8.73
C VAL A 101 -0.16 2.99 9.71
N VAL A 102 -1.42 3.40 9.72
CA VAL A 102 -2.45 2.80 10.59
C VAL A 102 -2.92 1.49 9.98
N ASP A 103 -2.97 0.44 10.81
CA ASP A 103 -3.52 -0.85 10.44
C ASP A 103 -5.02 -0.70 10.09
N PRO A 104 -5.50 -1.15 8.92
CA PRO A 104 -6.90 -1.09 8.56
C PRO A 104 -7.85 -1.80 9.54
N LEU A 105 -7.38 -2.79 10.31
CA LEU A 105 -8.15 -3.41 11.38
C LEU A 105 -8.66 -2.37 12.39
N TYR A 106 -7.87 -1.34 12.64
CA TYR A 106 -8.24 -0.22 13.52
C TYR A 106 -9.55 0.46 13.08
N LEU A 107 -9.70 0.69 11.77
CA LEU A 107 -10.87 1.39 11.20
C LEU A 107 -12.13 0.52 11.24
N GLN A 108 -11.97 -0.82 11.26
CA GLN A 108 -13.06 -1.79 11.25
C GLN A 108 -13.61 -2.11 12.65
N LEU A 109 -12.89 -1.71 13.71
CA LEU A 109 -13.38 -1.87 15.08
C LEU A 109 -14.58 -0.94 15.31
N SER A 110 -15.75 -1.49 15.60
CA SER A 110 -16.98 -0.73 15.89
C SER A 110 -16.97 -0.10 17.28
N ASP A 111 -16.25 -0.74 18.21
CA ASP A 111 -16.14 -0.33 19.60
C ASP A 111 -15.15 0.84 19.75
N VAL A 112 -15.65 1.98 20.24
CA VAL A 112 -14.87 3.20 20.47
C VAL A 112 -13.84 3.00 21.58
N GLU A 113 -14.17 2.30 22.66
CA GLU A 113 -13.24 2.07 23.78
C GLU A 113 -12.10 1.15 23.33
N ARG A 114 -12.43 0.09 22.61
CA ARG A 114 -11.43 -0.83 22.06
C ARG A 114 -10.56 -0.15 21.00
N ARG A 115 -11.12 0.74 20.17
CA ARG A 115 -10.32 1.60 19.27
C ARG A 115 -9.39 2.52 20.05
N ASN A 116 -9.90 3.22 21.06
CA ASN A 116 -9.08 4.13 21.86
C ASN A 116 -7.88 3.42 22.52
N GLN A 117 -7.99 2.12 22.83
CA GLN A 117 -6.84 1.32 23.30
C GLN A 117 -5.69 1.22 22.28
N TYR A 118 -5.97 1.20 20.97
CA TYR A 118 -4.95 1.15 19.91
C TYR A 118 -4.32 2.51 19.61
N ILE A 119 -5.08 3.60 19.80
CA ILE A 119 -4.57 4.97 19.61
C ILE A 119 -3.88 5.51 20.86
N ASP A 120 -4.23 5.04 22.06
CA ASP A 120 -3.98 5.80 23.29
C ASP A 120 -3.59 4.97 24.54
N THR A 121 -2.77 3.91 24.41
CA THR A 121 -2.15 3.25 25.59
C THR A 121 -0.76 2.68 25.32
N LYS A 122 0.04 2.47 26.38
CA LYS A 122 1.51 2.16 26.51
C LYS A 122 2.26 1.42 25.38
N ASP A 123 1.57 0.72 24.48
CA ASP A 123 2.10 0.05 23.29
C ASP A 123 1.79 0.82 21.97
N HIS A 124 1.30 2.05 22.12
CA HIS A 124 0.57 2.96 21.22
C HIS A 124 0.99 3.04 19.73
N ILE A 125 -0.02 3.21 18.85
CA ILE A 125 0.16 3.84 17.52
C ILE A 125 0.61 5.30 17.69
N PHE A 126 0.27 6.00 18.78
CA PHE A 126 0.68 7.41 19.07
C PHE A 126 1.61 7.56 20.29
N THR A 127 2.52 6.59 20.50
CA THR A 127 3.35 6.43 21.73
C THR A 127 4.19 7.64 22.03
N GLU A 128 4.65 8.27 20.96
CA GLU A 128 5.52 9.40 21.02
C GLU A 128 4.91 10.52 20.19
N MET A 129 4.44 11.54 20.90
CA MET A 129 3.99 12.79 20.33
C MET A 129 5.21 13.59 19.89
N ARG A 130 5.72 13.30 18.69
CA ARG A 130 6.85 14.00 18.06
C ARG A 130 6.36 15.06 17.08
N SER A 131 7.06 16.20 17.03
CA SER A 131 6.92 17.14 15.92
C SER A 131 7.31 16.45 14.59
N ASN A 132 6.72 16.90 13.48
CA ASN A 132 6.94 16.34 12.13
C ASN A 132 6.47 14.88 11.97
N ARG A 133 5.47 14.47 12.75
CA ARG A 133 4.81 13.18 12.61
C ARG A 133 3.68 13.23 11.57
N ILE A 134 3.66 12.24 10.69
CA ILE A 134 2.63 12.04 9.67
C ILE A 134 1.91 10.74 9.96
N VAL A 135 0.57 10.79 9.99
CA VAL A 135 -0.25 9.60 10.19
C VAL A 135 -1.05 9.31 8.94
N CYS A 136 -0.68 8.21 8.31
CA CYS A 136 -1.27 7.72 7.08
C CYS A 136 -2.28 6.62 7.40
N TYR A 137 -3.55 6.80 7.02
CA TYR A 137 -4.58 5.79 7.21
C TYR A 137 -5.24 5.49 5.86
N PRO A 138 -5.01 4.31 5.26
CA PRO A 138 -5.63 3.97 3.98
C PRO A 138 -7.14 3.91 4.19
N THR A 139 -7.87 4.84 3.56
CA THR A 139 -9.32 4.95 3.71
C THR A 139 -10.00 4.46 2.46
N TYR A 140 -10.90 3.50 2.62
CA TYR A 140 -11.85 3.19 1.56
C TYR A 140 -12.94 4.27 1.55
N VAL A 141 -13.04 5.01 0.44
CA VAL A 141 -14.15 5.94 0.22
C VAL A 141 -14.96 5.40 -0.94
N ASP A 142 -16.21 5.05 -0.66
CA ASP A 142 -17.17 4.57 -1.66
C ASP A 142 -17.65 5.77 -2.49
N ILE A 143 -16.98 6.03 -3.61
CA ILE A 143 -17.32 7.14 -4.51
C ILE A 143 -17.31 6.63 -5.94
N GLU A 144 -18.28 7.11 -6.73
CA GLU A 144 -18.33 6.90 -8.17
C GLU A 144 -17.04 7.43 -8.85
N PHE A 145 -16.49 6.63 -9.74
CA PHE A 145 -15.28 6.94 -10.51
C PHE A 145 -15.50 8.13 -11.46
N PRO A 146 -14.49 9.02 -11.69
CA PRO A 146 -13.08 8.94 -11.28
C PRO A 146 -12.70 9.79 -10.04
N GLN A 147 -11.82 9.25 -9.17
CA GLN A 147 -11.35 9.91 -7.94
C GLN A 147 -10.03 10.70 -8.14
N ARG A 148 -9.83 11.74 -7.31
CA ARG A 148 -8.65 12.65 -7.31
C ARG A 148 -8.13 13.01 -5.90
N LEU A 149 -8.66 12.42 -4.84
CA LEU A 149 -8.50 12.98 -3.49
C LEU A 149 -8.07 11.92 -2.49
N GLN A 150 -7.02 12.24 -1.75
CA GLN A 150 -6.72 11.56 -0.50
C GLN A 150 -6.51 12.49 0.67
N VAL A 151 -6.77 11.89 1.83
CA VAL A 151 -6.83 12.57 3.11
C VAL A 151 -5.70 12.03 3.96
N ALA A 152 -4.83 12.92 4.44
CA ALA A 152 -3.88 12.58 5.47
C ALA A 152 -4.05 13.51 6.67
N LYS A 153 -3.73 12.98 7.84
CA LYS A 153 -3.69 13.72 9.10
C LYS A 153 -2.24 14.02 9.44
N PHE A 154 -1.97 15.30 9.68
CA PHE A 154 -0.67 15.81 10.09
C PHE A 154 -0.75 16.24 11.54
N MET A 155 0.33 16.01 12.28
CA MET A 155 0.53 16.60 13.60
C MET A 155 1.55 17.73 13.47
N THR A 156 1.12 18.98 13.63
CA THR A 156 2.01 20.15 13.59
C THR A 156 2.42 20.57 15.01
N SER A 157 3.48 21.35 15.19
CA SER A 157 3.70 22.11 16.44
C SER A 157 2.67 23.26 16.46
N PRO A 158 1.82 23.45 17.51
CA PRO A 158 1.91 23.01 18.91
C PRO A 158 1.01 21.80 19.27
N MET A 159 1.10 20.70 18.52
CA MET A 159 0.31 19.47 18.67
C MET A 159 -1.14 19.59 18.21
N GLU A 160 -1.38 20.37 17.16
CA GLU A 160 -2.68 20.45 16.50
C GLU A 160 -2.77 19.39 15.39
N THR A 161 -3.87 18.64 15.39
CA THR A 161 -4.18 17.73 14.28
C THR A 161 -4.75 18.52 13.13
N GLN A 162 -4.04 18.54 11.99
CA GLN A 162 -4.54 19.12 10.76
C GLN A 162 -4.95 18.01 9.80
N VAL A 163 -6.21 18.05 9.35
CA VAL A 163 -6.66 17.23 8.22
C VAL A 163 -6.36 18.01 6.95
N ARG A 164 -5.55 17.43 6.05
CA ARG A 164 -5.25 18.03 4.75
C ARG A 164 -5.69 17.09 3.63
N THR A 165 -6.31 17.65 2.61
CA THR A 165 -6.66 16.97 1.37
C THR A 165 -5.64 17.30 0.30
N PHE A 166 -5.22 16.29 -0.47
CA PHE A 166 -4.28 16.48 -1.55
C PHE A 166 -4.90 16.01 -2.85
N ASN A 167 -4.52 16.69 -3.93
CA ASN A 167 -4.69 16.11 -5.26
C ASN A 167 -3.94 14.77 -5.30
N GLU A 168 -4.34 13.88 -6.20
CA GLU A 168 -3.68 12.61 -6.49
C GLU A 168 -3.64 12.35 -8.00
N TRP A 169 -2.87 11.34 -8.41
CA TRP A 169 -2.99 10.77 -9.75
C TRP A 169 -4.41 10.27 -9.98
N ARG A 170 -5.03 10.68 -11.09
CA ARG A 170 -6.36 10.23 -11.46
C ARG A 170 -6.32 8.75 -11.82
N GLN A 171 -7.09 7.95 -11.08
CA GLN A 171 -7.30 6.57 -11.45
C GLN A 171 -8.11 6.49 -12.76
N CYS A 172 -7.63 5.70 -13.72
CA CYS A 172 -8.25 5.50 -15.03
C CYS A 172 -8.80 4.07 -15.22
N ASP A 173 -8.77 3.26 -14.17
CA ASP A 173 -9.29 1.89 -14.12
C ASP A 173 -10.13 1.70 -12.85
N GLY A 174 -10.73 0.53 -12.67
CA GLY A 174 -11.52 0.22 -11.48
C GLY A 174 -10.76 -0.48 -10.34
N HIS A 175 -9.43 -0.65 -10.38
CA HIS A 175 -8.71 -1.59 -9.49
C HIS A 175 -7.34 -1.13 -8.97
N SER A 176 -6.85 0.04 -9.38
CA SER A 176 -5.52 0.54 -9.04
C SER A 176 -5.47 1.54 -7.89
N CYS A 177 -6.61 1.92 -7.29
CA CYS A 177 -6.69 2.80 -6.11
C CYS A 177 -5.67 2.45 -5.02
N GLY A 178 -5.56 1.15 -4.68
CA GLY A 178 -4.61 0.69 -3.66
C GLY A 178 -3.14 0.93 -4.03
N VAL A 179 -2.77 0.76 -5.31
CA VAL A 179 -1.38 1.01 -5.77
C VAL A 179 -1.08 2.50 -5.77
N LEU A 180 -2.04 3.32 -6.23
CA LEU A 180 -1.92 4.79 -6.23
C LEU A 180 -1.77 5.34 -4.81
N THR A 181 -2.53 4.80 -3.85
CA THR A 181 -2.41 5.14 -2.42
C THR A 181 -1.00 4.89 -1.90
N VAL A 182 -0.42 3.73 -2.18
CA VAL A 182 0.94 3.38 -1.74
C VAL A 182 1.98 4.30 -2.37
N GLN A 183 1.84 4.62 -3.66
CA GLN A 183 2.72 5.57 -4.34
C GLN A 183 2.60 6.98 -3.77
N TRP A 184 1.39 7.40 -3.44
CA TRP A 184 1.17 8.69 -2.83
C TRP A 184 1.83 8.81 -1.45
N TYR A 185 1.75 7.77 -0.61
CA TYR A 185 2.51 7.75 0.65
C TYR A 185 4.02 7.83 0.44
N LEU A 186 4.57 7.12 -0.55
CA LEU A 186 6.00 7.22 -0.86
C LEU A 186 6.41 8.65 -1.24
N SER A 187 5.62 9.32 -2.09
CA SER A 187 5.82 10.73 -2.46
C SER A 187 5.70 11.67 -1.26
N LEU A 188 4.74 11.41 -0.36
CA LEU A 188 4.54 12.17 0.86
C LEU A 188 5.74 12.05 1.82
N VAL A 189 6.31 10.85 1.98
CA VAL A 189 7.51 10.67 2.81
C VAL A 189 8.70 11.41 2.20
N ARG A 190 8.92 11.26 0.89
CA ARG A 190 10.05 11.86 0.17
C ARG A 190 9.97 13.37 -0.02
N SER A 191 8.79 13.97 0.10
CA SER A 191 8.66 15.42 -0.10
C SER A 191 9.51 16.19 0.93
N THR A 192 10.11 17.31 0.53
CA THR A 192 10.87 18.17 1.47
C THR A 192 10.00 19.24 2.11
N LEU A 193 8.78 19.43 1.61
CA LEU A 193 7.92 20.57 1.93
C LEU A 193 7.17 20.35 3.24
N SER A 194 7.44 21.22 4.21
CA SER A 194 6.65 21.40 5.43
C SER A 194 5.26 21.95 5.14
N ASP A 195 5.06 22.59 3.98
CA ASP A 195 3.81 23.24 3.62
C ASP A 195 3.28 22.85 2.23
N ALA A 196 2.10 22.24 2.27
CA ALA A 196 0.99 22.41 1.33
C ALA A 196 1.06 21.95 -0.14
N SER A 197 2.13 21.36 -0.65
CA SER A 197 2.03 20.66 -1.94
C SER A 197 2.93 19.44 -2.01
N ILE A 198 2.36 18.24 -1.93
CA ILE A 198 3.05 17.05 -2.42
C ILE A 198 3.19 17.28 -3.93
N PRO A 199 4.42 17.35 -4.47
CA PRO A 199 4.59 17.53 -5.90
C PRO A 199 4.10 16.25 -6.57
N ILE A 200 2.85 16.29 -7.03
CA ILE A 200 2.39 15.31 -8.01
C ILE A 200 2.98 15.77 -9.32
N ALA A 201 3.65 14.85 -10.00
CA ALA A 201 4.24 15.09 -11.30
C ALA A 201 3.23 15.79 -12.23
N HIS A 202 3.72 16.58 -13.19
CA HIS A 202 2.91 17.36 -14.14
C HIS A 202 1.84 16.55 -14.91
N ASP A 203 1.91 15.21 -14.88
CA ASP A 203 0.93 14.33 -15.49
C ASP A 203 -0.21 13.95 -14.53
N ASP A 204 -1.44 14.20 -14.98
CA ASP A 204 -2.71 13.89 -14.30
C ASP A 204 -2.91 12.40 -13.97
N LYS A 205 -2.07 11.49 -14.48
CA LYS A 205 -2.19 10.03 -14.35
C LYS A 205 -0.82 9.36 -14.39
N LEU A 206 -0.68 8.25 -13.68
CA LEU A 206 0.50 7.39 -13.81
C LEU A 206 0.43 6.62 -15.15
N ASP A 207 1.55 6.47 -15.84
CA ASP A 207 1.62 5.62 -17.05
C ASP A 207 1.23 4.17 -16.70
N PRO A 208 0.40 3.48 -17.52
CA PRO A 208 -0.02 2.11 -17.23
C PRO A 208 1.12 1.11 -17.05
N LYS A 209 2.25 1.27 -17.77
CA LYS A 209 3.42 0.39 -17.59
C LYS A 209 4.11 0.71 -16.27
N GLN A 210 4.25 1.98 -15.92
CA GLN A 210 4.77 2.39 -14.61
C GLN A 210 3.88 1.85 -13.47
N LEU A 211 2.56 1.91 -13.62
CA LEU A 211 1.61 1.41 -12.62
C LEU A 211 1.71 -0.10 -12.45
N ALA A 212 1.87 -0.84 -13.55
CA ALA A 212 2.12 -2.27 -13.53
C ALA A 212 3.46 -2.60 -12.84
N PHE A 213 4.50 -1.82 -13.12
CA PHE A 213 5.80 -1.99 -12.48
C PHE A 213 5.75 -1.73 -10.97
N GLU A 214 5.10 -0.66 -10.52
CA GLU A 214 4.92 -0.38 -9.09
C GLU A 214 4.11 -1.46 -8.38
N ARG A 215 3.08 -2.00 -9.03
CA ARG A 215 2.32 -3.15 -8.52
C ARG A 215 3.20 -4.39 -8.38
N TYR A 216 4.09 -4.64 -9.34
CA TYR A 216 5.07 -5.73 -9.26
C TYR A 216 6.07 -5.51 -8.13
N LYS A 217 6.60 -4.30 -7.98
CA LYS A 217 7.56 -3.95 -6.93
C LYS A 217 7.00 -4.18 -5.52
N HIS A 218 5.72 -3.88 -5.30
CA HIS A 218 5.08 -4.12 -4.00
C HIS A 218 4.85 -5.61 -3.72
N PHE A 219 4.81 -6.44 -4.76
CA PHE A 219 4.69 -7.88 -4.66
C PHE A 219 6.04 -8.59 -4.41
N SER A 220 7.12 -8.14 -5.06
CA SER A 220 8.47 -8.72 -5.01
C SER A 220 9.15 -8.47 -3.66
#